data_AF-A0A7S0N902-F1
#
_entry.id   AF-A0A7S0N902-F1
#
_cell.length_a   1.000
_cell.length_b   1.000
_cell.length_c   1.000
_cell.angle_alpha   90.00
_cell.angle_beta   90.00
_cell.angle_gamma   90.00
#
_symmetry.space_group_name_H-M   'P 1'
#
loop_
_entity.id
_entity.type
_entity.pdbx_description
1 polymer ?
#
loop_
_entity_poly.entity_id
_entity_poly.type
_entity_poly.pdbx_seq_one_letter_code
_entity_poly.pdbx_strand_id
1 'polypeptide(L)'
;GYSIGYLAAYGDEMADFATLGDSLAALFLTIVGAFDYPSMRAVNPVLAPVLFVLFFVVVYFILLSMILAVIMSSYAEVQHDLKEKSRFAITGAGLLRQKISKRMGRLFATSQVRPESEPEPAAEDASGLTVRRLAELYRDEGPQVLDRIGAASWEKAIEAI
;
A
#
# COMPACT_ATOMS: atom_id res chain seq x y z
N GLY A 1 -4.67 13.22 -45.59
CA GLY A 1 -3.34 13.73 -45.24
C GLY A 1 -2.29 12.73 -45.64
N TYR A 2 -2.00 11.75 -44.77
CA TYR A 2 -1.00 10.71 -45.03
C TYR A 2 -1.29 9.86 -46.28
N SER A 3 -2.55 9.53 -46.58
CA SER A 3 -2.93 8.82 -47.82
C SER A 3 -2.53 9.55 -49.10
N ILE A 4 -2.70 10.89 -49.12
CA ILE A 4 -2.29 11.73 -50.26
C ILE A 4 -0.76 11.78 -50.35
N GLY A 5 -0.05 11.85 -49.22
CA GLY A 5 1.41 11.82 -49.19
C GLY A 5 1.99 10.51 -49.72
N TYR A 6 1.38 9.38 -49.39
CA TYR A 6 1.78 8.07 -49.90
C TYR A 6 1.41 7.88 -51.37
N LEU A 7 0.22 8.32 -51.80
CA LEU A 7 -0.17 8.35 -53.21
C LEU A 7 0.81 9.20 -54.05
N ALA A 8 1.21 10.38 -53.56
CA ALA A 8 2.16 11.22 -54.27
C ALA A 8 3.58 10.63 -54.34
N ALA A 9 3.97 9.82 -53.35
CA ALA A 9 5.29 9.22 -53.27
C ALA A 9 5.41 7.88 -54.02
N TYR A 10 4.32 7.11 -54.10
CA TYR A 10 4.32 5.72 -54.57
C TYR A 10 3.22 5.39 -55.58
N GLY A 11 2.33 6.33 -55.92
CA GLY A 11 1.16 6.07 -56.74
C GLY A 11 1.44 5.67 -58.19
N ASP A 12 2.64 5.98 -58.70
CA ASP A 12 3.05 5.60 -60.07
C ASP A 12 3.72 4.22 -60.12
N GLU A 13 4.41 3.81 -59.05
CA GLU A 13 5.18 2.57 -59.02
C GLU A 13 4.48 1.40 -58.30
N MET A 14 3.45 1.67 -57.50
CA MET A 14 2.74 0.66 -56.72
C MET A 14 1.24 0.70 -56.89
N ALA A 15 0.67 -0.44 -57.30
CA ALA A 15 -0.78 -0.62 -57.41
C ALA A 15 -1.50 -0.41 -56.06
N ASP A 16 -0.88 -0.81 -54.95
CA ASP A 16 -1.42 -0.63 -53.60
C ASP A 16 -1.59 0.85 -53.19
N PHE A 17 -0.91 1.76 -53.88
CA PHE A 17 -0.98 3.20 -53.65
C PHE A 17 -1.52 3.97 -54.85
N ALA A 18 -2.09 3.31 -55.86
CA ALA A 18 -2.49 3.94 -57.13
C ALA A 18 -3.71 4.88 -56.99
N THR A 19 -4.62 4.59 -56.05
CA THR A 19 -5.78 5.44 -55.78
C THR A 19 -5.82 5.90 -54.33
N LEU A 20 -6.62 6.95 -54.06
CA LEU A 20 -6.86 7.41 -52.69
C LEU A 20 -7.52 6.34 -51.81
N GLY A 21 -8.34 5.46 -52.39
CA GLY A 21 -8.99 4.37 -51.67
C GLY A 21 -8.01 3.26 -51.31
N ASP A 22 -7.19 2.84 -52.28
CA ASP A 22 -6.22 1.77 -52.10
C ASP A 22 -5.11 2.20 -51.14
N SER A 23 -4.58 3.42 -51.30
CA SER A 23 -3.59 3.98 -50.39
C SER A 23 -4.12 4.10 -48.96
N LEU A 24 -5.41 4.41 -48.77
CA LEU A 24 -6.02 4.44 -47.45
C LEU A 24 -6.13 3.02 -46.85
N ALA A 25 -6.54 2.03 -47.64
CA ALA A 25 -6.61 0.64 -47.21
C ALA A 25 -5.21 0.09 -46.84
N ALA A 26 -4.20 0.38 -47.67
CA ALA A 26 -2.81 0.02 -47.41
C ALA A 26 -2.27 0.65 -46.12
N LEU A 27 -2.64 1.91 -45.83
CA LEU A 27 -2.27 2.56 -44.56
C LEU A 27 -2.93 1.91 -43.34
N PHE A 28 -4.20 1.48 -43.44
CA PHE A 28 -4.83 0.70 -42.38
C PHE A 28 -4.14 -0.66 -42.18
N LEU A 29 -3.81 -1.34 -43.27
CA LEU A 29 -3.03 -2.58 -43.25
C LEU A 29 -1.67 -2.40 -42.59
N THR A 30 -1.02 -1.25 -42.83
CA THR A 30 0.25 -0.87 -42.20
C THR A 30 0.11 -0.73 -40.68
N ILE A 31 -1.01 -0.21 -40.17
CA ILE A 31 -1.29 -0.15 -38.72
C ILE A 31 -1.48 -1.54 -38.12
N VAL A 32 -2.12 -2.46 -38.87
CA VAL A 32 -2.29 -3.87 -38.45
C VAL A 32 -0.96 -4.64 -38.50
N GLY A 33 0.04 -4.14 -39.22
CA GLY A 33 1.35 -4.77 -39.41
C GLY A 33 1.46 -5.59 -40.69
N ALA A 34 0.46 -5.55 -41.56
CA ALA A 34 0.49 -6.16 -42.89
C ALA A 34 0.96 -5.12 -43.91
N PHE A 35 2.28 -4.97 -44.09
CA PHE A 35 2.84 -4.03 -45.06
C PHE A 35 4.08 -4.59 -45.75
N ASP A 36 4.27 -4.25 -47.03
CA ASP A 36 5.41 -4.68 -47.84
C ASP A 36 6.51 -3.60 -47.89
N TYR A 37 7.29 -3.51 -46.81
CA TYR A 37 8.42 -2.58 -46.73
C TYR A 37 9.50 -2.79 -47.80
N PRO A 38 9.93 -4.04 -48.13
CA PRO A 38 10.93 -4.29 -49.16
C PRO A 38 10.61 -3.62 -50.50
N SER A 39 9.37 -3.75 -50.97
CA SER A 39 8.95 -3.14 -52.22
C SER A 39 8.98 -1.62 -52.13
N MET A 40 8.53 -1.04 -51.01
CA MET A 40 8.53 0.42 -50.82
C MET A 40 9.95 1.01 -50.83
N ARG A 41 10.90 0.26 -50.25
CA ARG A 41 12.31 0.63 -50.22
C ARG A 41 12.97 0.51 -51.59
N ALA A 42 12.51 -0.41 -52.44
CA ALA A 42 13.02 -0.57 -53.81
C ALA A 42 12.69 0.65 -54.69
N VAL A 43 11.50 1.23 -54.52
CA VAL A 43 11.06 2.44 -55.22
C VAL A 43 11.83 3.67 -54.73
N ASN A 44 11.73 3.97 -53.43
CA ASN A 44 12.34 5.16 -52.84
C ASN A 44 12.99 4.84 -51.49
N PRO A 45 14.30 4.53 -51.46
CA PRO A 45 14.97 4.03 -50.25
C PRO A 45 15.11 5.07 -49.14
N VAL A 46 15.07 6.36 -49.47
CA VAL A 46 15.15 7.47 -48.50
C VAL A 46 13.77 7.89 -48.00
N LEU A 47 12.81 8.00 -48.91
CA LEU A 47 11.47 8.49 -48.59
C LEU A 47 10.64 7.45 -47.82
N ALA A 48 10.87 6.16 -48.09
CA ALA A 48 10.18 5.04 -47.44
C ALA A 48 10.33 5.03 -45.92
N PRO A 49 11.55 5.02 -45.34
CA PRO A 49 11.72 5.04 -43.89
C PRO A 49 11.21 6.35 -43.26
N VAL A 50 11.38 7.49 -43.94
CA VAL A 50 10.95 8.79 -43.39
C VAL A 50 9.43 8.84 -43.25
N LEU A 51 8.68 8.53 -44.31
CA LEU A 51 7.22 8.51 -44.27
C LEU A 51 6.70 7.44 -43.32
N PHE A 52 7.32 6.26 -43.33
CA PHE A 52 6.94 5.16 -42.44
C PHE A 52 7.09 5.55 -40.98
N VAL A 53 8.27 6.03 -40.57
CA VAL A 53 8.52 6.42 -39.17
C VAL A 53 7.64 7.60 -38.77
N LEU A 54 7.48 8.61 -39.63
CA LEU A 54 6.62 9.77 -39.34
C LEU A 54 5.16 9.32 -39.12
N PHE A 55 4.64 8.46 -40.00
CA PHE A 55 3.29 7.90 -39.87
C PHE A 55 3.16 7.03 -38.63
N PHE A 56 4.10 6.12 -38.39
CA PHE A 56 4.09 5.22 -37.23
C PHE A 56 4.14 6.03 -35.93
N VAL A 57 5.08 6.95 -35.80
CA VAL A 57 5.19 7.78 -34.59
C VAL A 57 3.92 8.58 -34.38
N VAL A 58 3.42 9.29 -35.38
CA VAL A 58 2.22 10.13 -35.19
C VAL A 58 0.99 9.28 -34.87
N VAL A 59 0.73 8.21 -35.63
CA VAL A 59 -0.48 7.40 -35.43
C VAL A 59 -0.39 6.58 -34.15
N TYR A 60 0.72 5.90 -33.87
CA TYR A 60 0.84 5.12 -32.65
C TYR A 60 0.86 6.01 -31.41
N PHE A 61 1.61 7.13 -31.39
CA PHE A 61 1.60 7.99 -30.21
C PHE A 61 0.23 8.62 -29.99
N ILE A 62 -0.47 9.09 -31.03
CA ILE A 62 -1.80 9.67 -30.85
C ILE A 62 -2.82 8.60 -30.42
N LEU A 63 -2.88 7.45 -31.10
CA LEU A 63 -3.81 6.37 -30.75
C LEU A 63 -3.52 5.82 -29.36
N LEU A 64 -2.26 5.53 -29.03
CA LEU A 64 -1.87 5.02 -27.71
C LEU A 64 -2.12 6.06 -26.63
N SER A 65 -1.78 7.33 -26.86
CA SER A 65 -2.02 8.38 -25.85
C SER A 65 -3.51 8.59 -25.61
N MET A 66 -4.34 8.49 -26.64
CA MET A 66 -5.80 8.57 -26.50
C MET A 66 -6.35 7.36 -25.72
N ILE A 67 -5.96 6.14 -26.09
CA ILE A 67 -6.40 4.92 -25.40
C ILE A 67 -5.93 4.94 -23.94
N LEU A 68 -4.68 5.32 -23.69
CA LEU A 68 -4.11 5.44 -22.35
C LEU A 68 -4.85 6.51 -21.54
N ALA A 69 -5.20 7.65 -22.13
CA ALA A 69 -5.98 8.69 -21.45
C ALA A 69 -7.37 8.18 -21.06
N VAL A 70 -8.05 7.45 -21.95
CA VAL A 70 -9.37 6.84 -21.65
C VAL A 70 -9.26 5.83 -20.51
N ILE A 71 -8.27 4.92 -20.56
CA ILE A 71 -8.02 3.92 -19.50
C ILE A 71 -7.68 4.62 -18.18
N MET A 72 -6.82 5.64 -18.22
CA MET A 72 -6.44 6.38 -17.02
C MET A 72 -7.64 7.13 -16.41
N SER A 73 -8.52 7.66 -17.25
CA SER A 73 -9.75 8.33 -16.80
C SER A 73 -10.69 7.35 -16.09
N SER A 74 -10.95 6.18 -16.67
CA SER A 74 -11.85 5.18 -16.05
C SER A 74 -11.22 4.54 -14.81
N TYR A 75 -9.91 4.33 -14.82
CA TYR A 75 -9.19 3.86 -13.64
C TYR A 75 -9.22 4.87 -12.50
N ALA A 76 -9.04 6.17 -12.80
CA ALA A 76 -9.11 7.23 -11.81
C ALA A 76 -10.50 7.33 -11.16
N GLU A 77 -11.57 7.13 -11.93
CA GLU A 77 -12.95 7.08 -11.43
C GLU A 77 -13.16 5.92 -10.43
N VAL A 78 -12.77 4.69 -10.80
CA VAL A 78 -12.88 3.53 -9.90
C VAL A 78 -12.02 3.71 -8.64
N GLN A 79 -10.82 4.26 -8.79
CA GLN A 79 -9.94 4.51 -7.64
C GLN A 79 -10.55 5.58 -6.69
N HIS A 80 -11.22 6.59 -7.24
CA HIS A 80 -11.89 7.62 -6.45
C HIS A 80 -13.02 7.01 -5.60
N ASP A 81 -13.89 6.18 -6.20
CA ASP A 81 -14.99 5.52 -5.51
C ASP A 81 -14.53 4.59 -4.38
N LEU A 82 -13.43 3.87 -4.59
CA LEU A 82 -12.83 3.01 -3.57
C LEU A 82 -12.23 3.83 -2.41
N LYS A 83 -11.60 4.96 -2.72
CA LYS A 83 -11.08 5.89 -1.71
C LYS A 83 -12.21 6.52 -0.89
N GLU A 84 -13.34 6.84 -1.50
CA GLU A 84 -14.49 7.40 -0.80
C GLU A 84 -15.14 6.38 0.14
N LYS A 85 -15.38 5.15 -0.34
CA LYS A 85 -15.92 4.04 0.48
C LYS A 85 -14.99 3.68 1.65
N SER A 86 -13.68 3.60 1.40
CA SER A 86 -12.70 3.31 2.45
C SER A 86 -12.57 4.46 3.45
N ARG A 87 -12.58 5.73 3.01
CA ARG A 87 -12.59 6.90 3.91
C ARG A 87 -13.83 6.89 4.79
N PHE A 88 -15.02 6.59 4.24
CA PHE A 88 -16.25 6.49 5.02
C PHE A 88 -16.19 5.34 6.04
N ALA A 89 -15.69 4.16 5.63
CA ALA A 89 -15.53 3.03 6.53
C ALA A 89 -14.53 3.31 7.66
N ILE A 90 -13.38 3.92 7.37
CA ILE A 90 -12.37 4.27 8.38
C ILE A 90 -12.90 5.35 9.33
N THR A 91 -13.61 6.35 8.80
CA THR A 91 -14.23 7.41 9.60
C THR A 91 -15.34 6.84 10.50
N GLY A 92 -16.22 6.00 9.94
CA GLY A 92 -17.29 5.32 10.69
C GLY A 92 -16.76 4.36 11.76
N ALA A 93 -15.74 3.55 11.43
CA ALA A 93 -15.07 2.68 12.38
C ALA A 93 -14.36 3.48 13.50
N GLY A 94 -13.74 4.61 13.16
CA GLY A 94 -13.14 5.54 14.11
C GLY A 94 -14.15 6.14 15.08
N LEU A 95 -15.29 6.65 14.58
CA LEU A 95 -16.37 7.18 15.41
C LEU A 95 -17.02 6.11 16.30
N LEU A 96 -17.19 4.89 15.78
CA LEU A 96 -17.74 3.77 16.55
C LEU A 96 -16.78 3.35 17.68
N ARG A 97 -15.48 3.21 17.39
CA ARG A 97 -14.44 2.93 18.39
C ARG A 97 -14.37 4.01 19.46
N GLN A 98 -14.57 5.27 19.09
CA GLN A 98 -14.60 6.40 20.03
C GLN A 98 -15.85 6.39 20.92
N LYS A 99 -17.03 6.04 20.37
CA LYS A 99 -18.26 5.91 21.18
C LYS A 99 -18.22 4.71 22.12
N ILE A 100 -17.67 3.57 21.67
CA ILE A 100 -17.54 2.35 22.49
C ILE A 100 -16.54 2.58 23.62
N SER A 101 -15.36 3.17 23.36
CA SER A 101 -14.37 3.43 24.42
C SER A 101 -14.90 4.40 25.49
N LYS A 102 -15.64 5.45 25.11
CA LYS A 102 -16.27 6.37 26.08
C LYS A 102 -17.37 5.71 26.91
N ARG A 103 -18.16 4.80 26.34
CA ARG A 103 -19.18 4.07 27.11
C ARG A 103 -18.58 2.95 27.98
N MET A 104 -17.57 2.23 27.49
CA MET A 104 -16.84 1.25 28.30
C MET A 104 -16.13 1.91 29.48
N GLY A 105 -15.44 3.03 29.28
CA GLY A 105 -14.76 3.72 30.39
C GLY A 105 -15.72 4.15 31.52
N ARG A 106 -16.99 4.43 31.20
CA ARG A 106 -18.03 4.75 32.20
C ARG A 106 -18.67 3.53 32.86
N LEU A 107 -18.72 2.39 32.17
CA LEU A 107 -19.27 1.14 32.72
C LEU A 107 -18.22 0.39 33.57
N PHE A 108 -16.95 0.42 33.16
CA PHE A 108 -15.84 -0.11 33.95
C PHE A 108 -15.52 0.75 35.18
N ALA A 109 -15.89 2.04 35.19
CA ALA A 109 -15.77 2.89 36.38
C ALA A 109 -16.80 2.60 37.48
N THR A 110 -17.85 1.83 37.19
CA THR A 110 -18.91 1.47 38.16
C THR A 110 -18.72 0.08 38.79
N SER A 111 -17.77 -0.73 38.29
CA SER A 111 -17.43 -2.02 38.91
C SER A 111 -16.12 -1.91 39.71
N GLN A 112 -16.13 -1.05 40.73
CA GLN A 112 -15.23 -1.15 41.87
C GLN A 112 -16.03 -1.78 43.02
N VAL A 113 -15.78 -3.07 43.27
CA VAL A 113 -16.11 -3.73 44.53
C VAL A 113 -15.10 -3.23 45.58
N ARG A 114 -15.59 -2.58 46.63
CA ARG A 114 -14.87 -2.32 47.89
C ARG A 114 -14.76 -3.64 48.68
N PRO A 115 -13.59 -4.00 49.25
CA PRO A 115 -13.24 -3.71 50.65
C PRO A 115 -11.77 -3.24 50.71
N GLU A 116 -11.16 -2.74 51.76
CA GLU A 116 -11.41 -2.40 53.16
C GLU A 116 -10.40 -1.25 53.40
N SER A 117 -10.65 -0.38 54.37
CA SER A 117 -9.78 0.72 54.75
C SER A 117 -8.38 0.28 55.22
N GLU A 118 -7.33 0.85 54.62
CA GLU A 118 -6.10 1.25 55.34
C GLU A 118 -5.44 2.43 54.59
N PRO A 119 -4.99 3.50 55.28
CA PRO A 119 -4.51 4.72 54.64
C PRO A 119 -3.06 4.59 54.20
N GLU A 120 -2.76 5.00 52.96
CA GLU A 120 -1.40 5.32 52.53
C GLU A 120 -1.10 6.77 52.95
N PRO A 121 0.01 7.01 53.66
CA PRO A 121 0.72 8.25 53.41
C PRO A 121 2.12 7.91 52.92
N ALA A 122 2.44 8.51 51.77
CA ALA A 122 3.73 9.06 51.42
C ALA A 122 4.95 8.14 51.66
N ALA A 123 5.64 7.79 50.58
CA ALA A 123 6.88 8.50 50.25
C ALA A 123 7.67 7.75 49.18
N GLU A 124 8.16 8.55 48.25
CA GLU A 124 9.42 8.36 47.52
C GLU A 124 10.56 7.89 48.45
N ASP A 125 10.66 6.59 48.74
CA ASP A 125 11.88 5.91 49.27
C ASP A 125 11.78 4.37 49.08
N ALA A 126 11.37 3.97 47.88
CA ALA A 126 10.82 2.64 47.59
C ALA A 126 11.83 1.50 47.39
N SER A 127 13.03 1.53 47.96
CA SER A 127 13.97 0.39 47.80
C SER A 127 14.71 -0.02 49.06
N GLY A 128 14.95 0.88 50.01
CA GLY A 128 15.59 0.54 51.28
C GLY A 128 14.62 0.07 52.36
N LEU A 129 13.41 0.64 52.39
CA LEU A 129 12.50 0.49 53.52
C LEU A 129 11.70 -0.84 53.48
N THR A 130 11.41 -1.35 52.29
CA THR A 130 10.66 -2.61 52.09
C THR A 130 11.45 -3.82 52.57
N VAL A 131 12.76 -3.85 52.31
CA VAL A 131 13.66 -4.95 52.75
C VAL A 131 13.84 -4.91 54.26
N ARG A 132 13.98 -3.72 54.87
CA ARG A 132 14.04 -3.57 56.33
C ARG A 132 12.75 -3.98 57.04
N ARG A 133 11.58 -3.64 56.48
CA ARG A 133 10.28 -4.06 57.04
C ARG A 133 10.01 -5.56 56.88
N LEU A 134 10.40 -6.17 55.76
CA LEU A 134 10.30 -7.62 55.57
C LEU A 134 11.21 -8.39 56.54
N ALA A 135 12.42 -7.88 56.80
CA ALA A 135 13.35 -8.46 57.77
C ALA A 135 12.88 -8.31 59.24
N GLU A 136 12.04 -7.33 59.55
CA GLU A 136 11.42 -7.18 60.88
C GLU A 136 10.17 -8.04 61.02
N LEU A 137 9.34 -8.17 59.98
CA LEU A 137 8.15 -9.02 59.98
C LEU A 137 8.48 -10.52 60.11
N TYR A 138 9.61 -10.97 59.55
CA TYR A 138 10.06 -12.36 59.69
C TYR A 138 10.97 -12.62 60.91
N ARG A 139 11.23 -11.59 61.75
CA ARG A 139 12.14 -11.71 62.91
C ARG A 139 11.61 -12.66 64.00
N ASP A 140 10.28 -12.74 64.16
CA ASP A 140 9.63 -13.60 65.16
C ASP A 140 9.19 -14.97 64.61
N GLU A 141 8.98 -15.11 63.30
CA GLU A 141 8.57 -16.37 62.66
C GLU A 141 9.74 -17.26 62.20
N GLY A 142 10.97 -16.73 62.30
CA GLY A 142 12.21 -17.34 61.82
C GLY A 142 12.49 -18.80 62.22
N PRO A 143 12.32 -19.23 63.48
CA PRO A 143 12.83 -20.54 63.91
C PRO A 143 12.01 -21.72 63.37
N GLN A 144 10.72 -21.55 63.09
CA GLN A 144 9.87 -22.64 62.60
C GLN A 144 9.97 -22.84 61.08
N VAL A 145 10.25 -21.76 60.34
CA VAL A 145 10.38 -21.84 58.88
C VAL A 145 11.73 -22.44 58.52
N LEU A 146 12.82 -22.03 59.18
CA LEU A 146 14.16 -22.58 58.96
C LEU A 146 14.25 -24.10 59.19
N ASP A 147 13.51 -24.64 60.17
CA ASP A 147 13.47 -26.08 60.47
C ASP A 147 12.77 -26.89 59.36
N ARG A 148 11.73 -26.34 58.73
CA ARG A 148 11.00 -26.98 57.62
C ARG A 148 11.79 -27.05 56.31
N ILE A 149 12.71 -26.11 56.10
CA ILE A 149 13.64 -26.09 54.95
C ILE A 149 15.00 -26.70 55.29
N GLY A 150 15.20 -27.21 56.51
CA GLY A 150 16.46 -27.85 56.94
C GLY A 150 17.67 -26.91 56.89
N ALA A 151 17.44 -25.59 56.89
CA ALA A 151 18.48 -24.58 56.69
C ALA A 151 18.91 -24.00 58.04
N ALA A 152 20.21 -24.05 58.35
CA ALA A 152 20.73 -23.54 59.62
C ALA A 152 20.75 -21.99 59.73
N SER A 153 20.60 -21.27 58.61
CA SER A 153 20.62 -19.80 58.56
C SER A 153 19.93 -19.29 57.30
N TRP A 154 19.26 -18.14 57.40
CA TRP A 154 18.61 -17.43 56.30
C TRP A 154 19.59 -17.01 55.20
N GLU A 155 20.87 -16.79 55.52
CA GLU A 155 21.90 -16.47 54.51
C GLU A 155 22.12 -17.63 53.55
N LYS A 156 22.14 -18.87 54.06
CA LYS A 156 22.33 -20.07 53.23
C LYS A 156 21.10 -20.41 52.39
N ALA A 157 19.90 -20.06 52.87
CA ALA A 157 18.65 -20.31 52.15
C ALA A 157 18.51 -19.41 50.91
N ILE A 158 19.02 -18.17 51.00
CA ILE A 158 18.98 -17.21 49.88
C ILE A 158 20.05 -17.55 48.83
N GLU A 159 21.22 -18.08 49.22
CA GLU A 159 22.25 -18.56 48.27
C GLU A 159 21.85 -19.82 47.49
N ALA A 160 20.86 -20.59 47.97
CA ALA A 160 20.44 -21.85 47.36
C ALA A 160 19.30 -21.72 46.32
N ILE A 161 18.73 -20.53 46.15
CA ILE A 161 17.69 -20.19 45.16
C ILE A 161 18.33 -19.48 43.97
#